data_AF-A0A524D0Q7-F1
#
_entry.id   AF-A0A524D0Q7-F1
#
_cell.length_a   1.000
_cell.length_b   1.000
_cell.length_c   1.000
_cell.angle_alpha   90.00
_cell.angle_beta   90.00
_cell.angle_gamma   90.00
#
_symmetry.space_group_name_H-M   'P 1'
#
loop_
_entity.id
_entity.type
_entity.pdbx_description
1 polymer ?
#
loop_
_entity_poly.entity_id
_entity_poly.type
_entity_poly.pdbx_seq_one_letter_code
_entity_poly.pdbx_strand_id
1 'polypeptide(L)'
;MYDLLPKVKTSKNTEETFEPKRIYNSLIEETNMTPQEANEVAIELTRRVIAYKIKVLTSPEIREIVCSILLEKGYGKARFMYTRLGLPFYDFDKLITSTKKEKTEEPQIFEKIERKINEQIRKRRVYNQMKFEYEEINKIIKNINK
;
A
#
# COMPACT_ATOMS: atom_id res chain seq x y z
N MET A 1 27.81 -11.09 3.65
CA MET A 1 26.63 -11.53 2.88
C MET A 1 25.85 -10.28 2.53
N TYR A 2 25.72 -9.92 1.25
CA TYR A 2 24.96 -8.73 0.86
C TYR A 2 23.48 -8.94 1.21
N ASP A 3 22.87 -8.02 1.95
CA ASP A 3 21.43 -8.03 2.23
C ASP A 3 20.72 -7.69 0.91
N LEU A 4 20.22 -8.71 0.21
CA LEU A 4 19.63 -8.57 -1.13
C LEU A 4 18.23 -7.93 -1.09
N LEU A 5 17.59 -7.95 0.07
CA LEU A 5 16.25 -7.43 0.28
C LEU A 5 16.31 -6.01 0.87
N PRO A 6 15.45 -5.09 0.42
CA PRO A 6 15.42 -3.73 0.95
C PRO A 6 14.91 -3.71 2.38
N LYS A 7 15.16 -2.60 3.06
CA LYS A 7 14.38 -2.21 4.22
C LYS A 7 13.04 -1.63 3.80
N VAL A 8 12.01 -1.84 4.61
CA VAL A 8 10.69 -1.26 4.44
C VAL A 8 10.48 -0.23 5.54
N LYS A 9 10.33 1.04 5.14
CA LYS A 9 9.95 2.12 6.05
C LYS A 9 8.45 2.04 6.32
N THR A 10 8.10 1.94 7.61
CA THR A 10 6.71 1.91 8.05
C THR A 10 6.21 3.29 8.44
N SER A 11 4.90 3.44 8.55
CA SER A 11 4.29 4.69 9.03
C SER A 11 4.56 5.00 10.50
N LYS A 12 5.25 4.11 11.23
CA LYS A 12 5.68 4.33 12.62
C LYS A 12 7.12 4.85 12.71
N ASN A 13 7.72 5.24 11.58
CA ASN A 13 9.14 5.62 11.48
C ASN A 13 10.08 4.49 11.95
N THR A 14 9.67 3.24 11.71
CA THR A 14 10.50 2.05 11.92
C THR A 14 10.94 1.48 10.58
N GLU A 15 12.07 0.79 10.58
CA GLU A 15 12.55 0.03 9.43
C GLU A 15 12.44 -1.46 9.74
N GLU A 16 11.83 -2.19 8.81
CA GLU A 16 11.68 -3.63 8.88
C GLU A 16 12.32 -4.26 7.64
N THR A 17 12.74 -5.52 7.71
CA THR A 17 13.23 -6.21 6.50
C THR A 17 12.05 -6.52 5.59
N PHE A 18 12.23 -6.39 4.27
CA PHE A 18 11.19 -6.75 3.31
C PHE A 18 10.84 -8.24 3.41
N GLU A 19 9.55 -8.52 3.63
CA GLU A 19 9.02 -9.87 3.76
C GLU A 19 8.02 -10.17 2.63
N PRO A 20 8.36 -10.99 1.63
CA PRO A 20 7.46 -11.35 0.53
C PRO A 20 6.12 -11.93 1.01
N LYS A 21 6.15 -12.66 2.13
CA LYS A 21 4.97 -13.29 2.75
C LYS A 21 3.90 -12.27 3.13
N ARG A 22 4.28 -11.04 3.52
CA ARG A 22 3.32 -9.97 3.83
C ARG A 22 2.54 -9.54 2.60
N ILE A 23 3.19 -9.50 1.43
CA ILE A 23 2.55 -9.14 0.17
C ILE A 23 1.64 -10.26 -0.32
N TYR A 24 2.09 -11.51 -0.21
CA TYR A 24 1.25 -12.68 -0.44
C TYR A 24 -0.04 -12.62 0.40
N ASN A 25 0.09 -12.43 1.72
CA ASN A 25 -1.07 -12.37 2.62
C ASN A 25 -2.01 -11.20 2.28
N SER A 26 -1.45 -10.01 2.01
CA SER A 26 -2.23 -8.83 1.62
C SER A 26 -2.97 -9.04 0.29
N LEU A 27 -2.36 -9.70 -0.69
CA LEU A 27 -3.05 -10.07 -1.93
C LEU A 27 -4.21 -11.04 -1.66
N ILE A 28 -4.03 -12.05 -0.80
CA ILE A 28 -5.10 -12.99 -0.45
C ILE A 28 -6.24 -12.31 0.32
N GLU A 29 -5.93 -11.37 1.21
CA GLU A 29 -6.94 -10.70 2.03
C GLU A 29 -7.70 -9.62 1.24
N GLU A 30 -6.99 -8.84 0.43
CA GLU A 30 -7.52 -7.64 -0.22
C GLU A 30 -8.04 -7.91 -1.64
N THR A 31 -7.76 -9.09 -2.18
CA THR A 31 -8.16 -9.47 -3.53
C THR A 31 -8.81 -10.86 -3.52
N ASN A 32 -9.49 -11.20 -4.61
CA ASN A 32 -10.06 -12.54 -4.81
C ASN A 32 -9.10 -13.47 -5.57
N MET A 33 -7.79 -13.25 -5.45
CA MET A 33 -6.78 -14.09 -6.09
C MET A 33 -6.63 -15.42 -5.38
N THR A 34 -6.27 -16.45 -6.14
CA THR A 34 -5.89 -17.74 -5.59
C THR A 34 -4.53 -17.68 -4.89
N PRO A 35 -4.23 -18.61 -3.96
CA PRO A 35 -2.89 -18.77 -3.39
C PRO A 35 -1.77 -18.85 -4.43
N GLN A 36 -2.02 -19.52 -5.54
CA GLN A 36 -1.02 -19.66 -6.59
C GLN A 36 -0.70 -18.32 -7.27
N GLU A 37 -1.74 -17.57 -7.68
CA GLU A 37 -1.57 -16.27 -8.35
C GLU A 37 -0.93 -15.23 -7.39
N ALA A 38 -1.37 -15.19 -6.13
CA ALA A 38 -0.79 -14.28 -5.13
C ALA A 38 0.69 -14.58 -4.87
N ASN A 39 1.07 -15.86 -4.82
CA ASN A 39 2.46 -16.26 -4.64
C ASN A 39 3.31 -15.89 -5.87
N GLU A 40 2.78 -16.08 -7.06
CA GLU A 40 3.45 -15.67 -8.31
C GLU A 40 3.77 -14.17 -8.31
N VAL A 41 2.81 -13.32 -7.93
CA VAL A 41 3.01 -11.87 -7.84
C VAL A 41 4.02 -11.49 -6.75
N ALA A 42 3.97 -12.15 -5.58
CA ALA A 42 4.93 -11.89 -4.50
C ALA A 42 6.38 -12.27 -4.90
N ILE A 43 6.56 -13.38 -5.63
CA ILE A 43 7.86 -13.79 -6.17
C ILE A 43 8.34 -12.76 -7.20
N GLU A 44 7.48 -12.35 -8.12
CA GLU A 44 7.82 -11.36 -9.15
C GLU A 44 8.22 -10.01 -8.56
N LEU A 45 7.48 -9.53 -7.56
CA LEU A 45 7.85 -8.33 -6.80
C LEU A 45 9.25 -8.48 -6.19
N THR A 46 9.51 -9.61 -5.52
CA THR A 46 10.79 -9.87 -4.87
C THR A 46 11.94 -9.86 -5.87
N ARG A 47 11.74 -10.49 -7.04
CA ARG A 47 12.71 -10.47 -8.15
C ARG A 47 13.01 -9.06 -8.62
N ARG A 48 11.99 -8.24 -8.88
CA ARG A 48 12.15 -6.86 -9.34
C ARG A 48 12.90 -6.01 -8.32
N VAL A 49 12.52 -6.12 -7.05
CA VAL A 49 13.13 -5.38 -5.95
C VAL A 49 14.63 -5.69 -5.82
N ILE A 50 15.02 -6.97 -5.92
CA ILE A 50 16.43 -7.40 -5.92
C ILE A 50 17.15 -6.87 -7.18
N ALA A 51 16.55 -7.06 -8.36
CA ALA A 51 17.15 -6.68 -9.63
C ALA A 51 17.39 -5.17 -9.74
N TYR A 52 16.45 -4.36 -9.24
CA TYR A 52 16.53 -2.90 -9.22
C TYR A 52 17.48 -2.39 -8.13
N LYS A 53 18.03 -3.27 -7.28
CA LYS A 53 18.92 -2.92 -6.17
C LYS A 53 18.32 -1.84 -5.26
N ILE A 54 17.00 -1.90 -5.06
CA ILE A 54 16.30 -0.94 -4.21
C ILE A 54 16.79 -1.18 -2.77
N LYS A 55 17.19 -0.11 -2.08
CA LYS A 55 17.69 -0.20 -0.69
C LYS A 55 16.59 -0.05 0.33
N VAL A 56 15.62 0.81 0.05
CA VAL A 56 14.52 1.16 0.94
C VAL A 56 13.23 1.27 0.14
N LEU A 57 12.14 0.73 0.67
CA LEU A 57 10.79 0.83 0.12
C LEU A 57 9.82 1.32 1.18
N THR A 58 8.74 1.92 0.75
CA THR A 58 7.57 2.26 1.56
C THR A 58 6.38 1.37 1.17
N SER A 59 5.38 1.24 2.03
CA SER A 59 4.17 0.48 1.70
C SER A 59 3.43 0.97 0.45
N PRO A 60 3.34 2.30 0.18
CA PRO A 60 2.83 2.81 -1.09
C PRO A 60 3.65 2.35 -2.30
N GLU A 61 4.98 2.50 -2.29
CA GLU A 61 5.84 2.10 -3.41
C GLU A 61 5.73 0.60 -3.71
N ILE A 62 5.68 -0.24 -2.67
CA ILE A 62 5.45 -1.68 -2.86
C ILE A 62 4.13 -1.93 -3.59
N ARG A 63 3.07 -1.23 -3.21
CA ARG A 63 1.75 -1.37 -3.83
C ARG A 63 1.75 -0.90 -5.28
N GLU A 64 2.45 0.18 -5.62
CA GLU A 64 2.61 0.61 -7.01
C GLU A 64 3.28 -0.47 -7.87
N ILE A 65 4.36 -1.07 -7.38
CA ILE A 65 5.05 -2.15 -8.09
C ILE A 65 4.13 -3.38 -8.25
N VAL A 66 3.40 -3.75 -7.19
CA VAL A 66 2.42 -4.86 -7.24
C VAL A 66 1.31 -4.57 -8.25
N CYS A 67 0.74 -3.37 -8.26
CA CYS A 67 -0.28 -2.97 -9.23
C CYS A 67 0.23 -3.05 -10.67
N SER A 68 1.50 -2.69 -10.93
CA SER A 68 2.14 -2.89 -12.23
C SER A 68 2.21 -4.37 -12.61
N ILE A 69 2.69 -5.23 -11.70
CA ILE A 69 2.80 -6.67 -11.92
C ILE A 69 1.41 -7.29 -12.21
N LEU A 70 0.39 -6.91 -11.43
CA LEU A 70 -0.98 -7.39 -11.63
C LEU A 70 -1.50 -7.01 -13.01
N LEU A 71 -1.23 -5.78 -13.46
CA LEU A 71 -1.64 -5.32 -14.79
C LEU A 71 -0.92 -6.08 -15.90
N GLU A 72 0.39 -6.24 -15.80
CA GLU A 72 1.23 -6.95 -16.78
C GLU A 72 0.85 -8.44 -16.91
N LYS A 73 0.38 -9.07 -15.82
CA LYS A 73 -0.09 -10.45 -15.82
C LYS A 73 -1.55 -10.63 -16.23
N GLY A 74 -2.26 -9.54 -16.56
CA GLY A 74 -3.67 -9.60 -16.94
C GLY A 74 -4.65 -9.74 -15.76
N TYR A 75 -4.18 -9.59 -14.52
CA TYR A 75 -5.00 -9.65 -13.30
C TYR A 75 -5.74 -8.32 -13.04
N GLY A 76 -6.45 -7.80 -14.04
CA GLY A 76 -7.08 -6.47 -14.01
C GLY A 76 -8.04 -6.26 -12.84
N LYS A 77 -8.87 -7.26 -12.51
CA LYS A 77 -9.78 -7.20 -11.35
C LYS A 77 -9.01 -7.06 -10.03
N ALA A 78 -7.96 -7.86 -9.83
CA ALA A 78 -7.12 -7.79 -8.65
C ALA A 78 -6.40 -6.44 -8.57
N ARG A 79 -5.92 -5.90 -9.70
CA ARG A 79 -5.33 -4.57 -9.77
C ARG A 79 -6.30 -3.49 -9.25
N PHE A 80 -7.57 -3.50 -9.68
CA PHE A 80 -8.56 -2.55 -9.18
C PHE A 80 -8.78 -2.69 -7.66
N MET A 81 -8.95 -3.92 -7.16
CA MET A 81 -9.15 -4.18 -5.73
C MET A 81 -7.93 -3.78 -4.88
N TYR A 82 -6.73 -3.88 -5.45
CA TYR A 82 -5.48 -3.54 -4.77
C TYR A 82 -5.09 -2.04 -4.92
N THR A 83 -5.85 -1.25 -5.68
CA THR A 83 -5.57 0.17 -5.92
C THR A 83 -5.84 1.03 -4.67
N ARG A 84 -5.16 2.18 -4.53
CA ARG A 84 -5.43 3.16 -3.47
C ARG A 84 -6.36 4.27 -3.96
N LEU A 85 -7.29 4.69 -3.11
CA LEU A 85 -8.15 5.87 -3.24
C LEU A 85 -7.84 6.87 -2.12
N GLY A 86 -6.55 7.21 -1.95
CA GLY A 86 -6.01 7.87 -0.74
C GLY A 86 -5.67 6.88 0.39
N LEU A 87 -6.52 5.86 0.60
CA LEU A 87 -6.29 4.65 1.40
C LEU A 87 -6.48 3.40 0.51
N PRO A 88 -6.01 2.19 0.91
CA PRO A 88 -6.30 0.96 0.16
C PRO A 88 -7.81 0.81 -0.10
N PHE A 89 -8.20 0.41 -1.31
CA PHE A 89 -9.61 0.21 -1.67
C PHE A 89 -10.32 -0.73 -0.69
N TYR A 90 -9.65 -1.81 -0.28
CA TYR A 90 -10.13 -2.75 0.72
C TYR A 90 -10.55 -2.09 2.05
N ASP A 91 -9.70 -1.19 2.57
CA ASP A 91 -9.99 -0.46 3.80
C ASP A 91 -11.18 0.50 3.61
N PHE A 92 -11.26 1.15 2.45
CA PHE A 92 -12.37 2.03 2.11
C PHE A 92 -13.70 1.28 1.97
N ASP A 93 -13.69 0.11 1.33
CA ASP A 93 -14.86 -0.74 1.17
C ASP A 93 -15.38 -1.26 2.51
N LYS A 94 -14.49 -1.64 3.43
CA LYS A 94 -14.84 -1.95 4.83
C LYS A 94 -15.54 -0.78 5.53
N LEU A 95 -15.05 0.46 5.36
CA LEU A 95 -15.66 1.64 5.94
C LEU A 95 -17.08 1.90 5.39
N ILE A 96 -17.25 1.80 4.07
CA ILE A 96 -18.57 1.90 3.42
C ILE A 96 -19.52 0.83 3.96
N THR A 97 -19.10 -0.43 3.93
CA THR A 97 -19.95 -1.56 4.31
C THR A 97 -20.35 -1.50 5.78
N SER A 98 -19.44 -1.07 6.66
CA SER A 98 -19.76 -0.87 8.08
C SER A 98 -20.83 0.20 8.28
N THR A 99 -20.77 1.31 7.53
CA THR A 99 -21.72 2.42 7.63
C THR A 99 -23.08 2.06 7.01
N LYS A 100 -23.11 1.28 5.93
CA LYS A 100 -24.35 0.74 5.35
C LYS A 100 -25.12 -0.14 6.33
N LYS A 101 -24.43 -0.94 7.16
CA LYS A 101 -25.07 -1.77 8.21
C LYS A 101 -25.79 -0.94 9.27
N GLU A 102 -25.42 0.33 9.44
CA GLU A 102 -26.13 1.30 10.30
C GLU A 102 -27.42 1.84 9.64
N LYS A 103 -27.91 1.23 8.54
CA LYS A 103 -29.15 1.61 7.80
C LYS A 103 -29.20 3.08 7.39
N THR A 104 -28.08 3.60 6.88
CA THR A 104 -27.94 5.00 6.46
C THR A 104 -28.09 5.15 4.95
N GLU A 105 -28.69 6.25 4.49
CA GLU A 105 -28.84 6.58 3.05
C GLU A 105 -27.52 6.98 2.39
N GLU A 106 -27.40 6.81 1.08
CA GLU A 106 -26.15 7.00 0.32
C GLU A 106 -25.46 8.38 0.52
N PRO A 107 -26.16 9.54 0.47
CA PRO A 107 -25.53 10.83 0.74
C PRO A 107 -24.98 10.93 2.18
N GLN A 108 -25.71 10.38 3.15
CA GLN A 108 -25.35 10.41 4.57
C GLN A 108 -24.21 9.42 4.89
N ILE A 109 -24.04 8.35 4.10
CA ILE A 109 -22.93 7.41 4.23
C ILE A 109 -21.59 8.13 4.02
N PHE A 110 -21.46 8.92 2.95
CA PHE A 110 -20.21 9.63 2.66
C PHE A 110 -19.91 10.70 3.72
N GLU A 111 -20.92 11.42 4.21
CA GLU A 111 -20.74 12.38 5.31
C GLU A 111 -20.26 11.70 6.60
N LYS A 112 -20.85 10.56 6.97
CA LYS A 112 -20.40 9.77 8.13
C LYS A 112 -18.98 9.22 7.95
N ILE A 113 -18.64 8.75 6.74
CA ILE A 113 -17.28 8.29 6.43
C ILE A 113 -16.30 9.45 6.53
N GLU A 114 -16.64 10.61 5.97
CA GLU A 114 -15.83 11.82 6.08
C GLU A 114 -15.60 12.21 7.54
N ARG A 115 -16.64 12.17 8.38
CA ARG A 115 -16.51 12.38 9.84
C ARG A 115 -15.62 11.33 10.50
N LYS A 116 -15.82 10.03 10.24
CA LYS A 116 -14.97 8.94 10.77
C LYS A 116 -13.51 9.09 10.33
N ILE A 117 -13.27 9.47 9.08
CA ILE A 117 -11.94 9.79 8.57
C ILE A 117 -11.38 11.01 9.32
N ASN A 118 -12.15 12.08 9.49
CA ASN A 118 -11.70 13.27 10.22
C ASN A 118 -11.46 13.03 11.73
N GLU A 119 -12.23 12.15 12.37
CA GLU A 119 -12.16 11.80 13.79
C GLU A 119 -11.07 10.76 14.11
N GLN A 120 -10.97 9.66 13.34
CA GLN A 120 -9.99 8.60 13.54
C GLN A 120 -8.69 8.79 12.73
N ILE A 121 -8.80 9.26 11.49
CA ILE A 121 -7.69 9.49 10.56
C ILE A 121 -7.33 10.97 10.63
N ARG A 122 -6.76 11.34 11.78
CA ARG A 122 -6.22 12.67 12.01
C ARG A 122 -5.55 13.17 10.73
N LYS A 123 -5.91 14.39 10.31
CA LYS A 123 -5.12 15.34 9.51
C LYS A 123 -3.63 15.48 9.95
N ARG A 124 -3.15 14.66 10.90
CA ARG A 124 -1.75 14.43 11.29
C ARG A 124 -1.16 13.10 10.81
N ARG A 125 -1.84 11.94 10.76
CA ARG A 125 -1.12 10.67 10.44
C ARG A 125 -0.78 10.59 8.96
N VAL A 126 -1.78 10.84 8.10
CA VAL A 126 -1.59 10.89 6.65
C VAL A 126 -0.76 12.11 6.26
N TYR A 127 -1.01 13.27 6.87
CA TYR A 127 -0.17 14.47 6.68
C TYR A 127 1.28 14.27 7.14
N ASN A 128 1.53 13.65 8.30
CA ASN A 128 2.89 13.36 8.77
C ASN A 128 3.56 12.30 7.90
N GLN A 129 2.81 11.32 7.38
CA GLN A 129 3.32 10.34 6.42
C GLN A 129 3.74 11.03 5.11
N MET A 130 2.86 11.86 4.55
CA MET A 130 3.14 12.64 3.33
C MET A 130 4.29 13.63 3.55
N LYS A 131 4.31 14.33 4.69
CA LYS A 131 5.39 15.25 5.08
C LYS A 131 6.72 14.50 5.25
N PHE A 132 6.70 13.33 5.88
CA PHE A 132 7.88 12.47 6.02
C PHE A 132 8.43 12.03 4.67
N GLU A 133 7.55 11.51 3.79
CA GLU A 133 7.93 11.10 2.44
C GLU A 133 8.51 12.28 1.64
N TYR A 134 7.89 13.47 1.73
CA TYR A 134 8.41 14.70 1.12
C TYR A 134 9.79 15.12 1.66
N GLU A 135 10.01 15.08 2.98
CA GLU A 135 11.29 15.43 3.59
C GLU A 135 12.40 14.43 3.22
N GLU A 136 12.10 13.13 3.18
CA GLU A 136 13.05 12.08 2.82
C GLU A 136 13.43 12.14 1.33
N ILE A 137 12.46 12.33 0.44
CA ILE A 137 12.71 12.51 -1.00
C ILE A 137 13.63 13.72 -1.22
N ASN A 138 13.42 14.83 -0.53
CA ASN A 138 14.27 16.02 -0.65
C ASN A 138 15.71 15.80 -0.16
N LYS A 139 15.91 15.02 0.91
CA LYS A 139 17.25 14.64 1.37
C LYS A 139 17.97 13.77 0.34
N ILE A 140 17.26 12.82 -0.25
CA ILE A 140 17.78 11.94 -1.30
C ILE A 140 18.20 12.77 -2.52
N ILE A 141 17.34 13.69 -3.00
CA ILE A 141 17.63 14.59 -4.12
C ILE A 141 18.89 15.45 -3.85
N LYS A 142 19.03 16.00 -2.64
CA LYS A 142 20.22 16.80 -2.27
C LYS A 142 21.53 16.01 -2.30
N ASN A 143 21.49 14.71 -2.00
CA ASN A 143 22.67 13.85 -2.01
C ASN A 143 23.01 13.31 -3.41
N ILE A 144 22.06 13.34 -4.35
CA ILE A 144 22.30 12.95 -5.75
C ILE A 144 22.97 14.08 -6.55
N ASN A 145 22.72 15.34 -6.18
CA ASN A 145 23.27 16.52 -6.85
C ASN A 145 24.61 17.00 -6.25
N LYS A 146 25.35 16.11 -5.59
CA LYS A 146 26.63 16.36 -4.93
C LYS A 146 27.62 15.28 -5.34
#